data_AF-A0A5K1BNS0-F1
#
_entry.id   AF-A0A5K1BNS0-F1
#
_cell.length_a   1.000
_cell.length_b   1.000
_cell.length_c   1.000
_cell.angle_alpha   90.00
_cell.angle_beta   90.00
_cell.angle_gamma   90.00
#
_symmetry.space_group_name_H-M   'P 1'
#
loop_
_entity.id
_entity.type
_entity.pdbx_description
1 polymer ?
#
loop_
_entity_poly.entity_id
_entity_poly.type
_entity_poly.pdbx_seq_one_letter_code
_entity_poly.pdbx_strand_id
1 'polypeptide(L)' 'MSGGFRVGASSSVPASVRKTIQNIKEIAGNHSDDEIYAMLKECSMDPNETAQKLLFQ' A
#
# COMPACT_ATOMS: atom_id res chain seq x y z
N MET A 1 3.48 -28.14 -5.93
CA MET A 1 2.76 -27.23 -6.86
C MET A 1 3.28 -25.82 -6.63
N SER A 2 4.10 -25.37 -7.58
CA SER A 2 4.40 -23.99 -7.99
C SER A 2 4.50 -22.91 -6.90
N GLY A 3 5.71 -22.76 -6.36
CA GLY A 3 6.11 -21.57 -5.62
C GLY A 3 6.51 -20.43 -6.55
N GLY A 4 6.10 -19.21 -6.17
CA GLY A 4 6.92 -18.01 -6.31
C GLY A 4 6.89 -17.28 -7.66
N PHE A 5 5.75 -16.70 -8.04
CA PHE A 5 5.76 -15.59 -9.00
C PHE A 5 6.27 -14.32 -8.31
N ARG A 6 7.60 -14.21 -8.24
CA ARG A 6 8.29 -12.95 -7.92
C ARG A 6 8.33 -12.11 -9.20
N VAL A 7 7.23 -11.43 -9.52
CA VAL A 7 7.32 -10.30 -10.46
C VAL A 7 7.81 -9.08 -9.68
N GLY A 8 9.11 -8.85 -9.81
CA GLY A 8 9.66 -7.51 -9.68
C GLY A 8 9.15 -6.69 -10.85
N ALA A 9 8.10 -5.89 -10.62
CA ALA A 9 7.74 -4.78 -11.49
C ALA A 9 8.12 -3.47 -10.79
N SER A 10 9.42 -3.26 -10.65
CA SER A 10 9.96 -1.92 -10.43
C SER A 10 9.84 -1.13 -11.73
N SER A 11 8.71 -0.48 -11.97
CA SER A 11 8.62 0.73 -12.81
C SER A 11 7.22 1.31 -12.77
N SER A 12 7.07 2.42 -12.05
CA SER A 12 5.86 3.24 -11.95
C SER A 12 4.72 2.61 -11.16
N VAL A 13 4.78 2.78 -9.83
CA VAL A 13 3.56 2.77 -8.99
C VAL A 13 2.47 3.51 -9.77
N PRO A 14 1.37 2.83 -10.17
CA PRO A 14 0.34 3.44 -10.99
C PRO A 14 -0.15 4.74 -10.33
N ALA A 15 -0.52 5.73 -11.12
CA ALA A 15 -1.02 7.00 -10.59
C ALA A 15 -2.19 6.80 -9.61
N SER A 16 -3.00 5.76 -9.84
CA SER A 16 -4.06 5.31 -8.93
C SER A 16 -3.50 4.92 -7.56
N VAL A 17 -2.46 4.09 -7.50
CA VAL A 17 -1.84 3.64 -6.26
C VAL A 17 -1.11 4.78 -5.55
N ARG A 18 -0.47 5.70 -6.27
CA ARG A 18 0.13 6.90 -5.66
C ARG A 18 -0.93 7.77 -4.97
N LYS A 19 -2.08 7.97 -5.64
CA LYS A 19 -3.19 8.73 -5.09
C LYS A 19 -3.77 8.06 -3.85
N THR A 20 -3.87 6.72 -3.88
CA THR A 20 -4.25 5.91 -2.73
C THR A 20 -3.30 6.09 -1.55
N ILE A 21 -1.99 5.98 -1.79
CA ILE A 21 -0.97 6.16 -0.74
C ILE A 21 -1.10 7.55 -0.10
N GLN A 22 -1.25 8.61 -0.90
CA GLN A 22 -1.44 9.97 -0.36
C GLN A 22 -2.72 10.11 0.45
N ASN A 23 -3.85 9.60 -0.03
CA ASN A 23 -5.11 9.61 0.72
C ASN A 23 -4.94 8.92 2.08
N ILE A 24 -4.32 7.73 2.09
CA ILE A 24 -4.08 6.99 3.33
C ILE A 24 -3.13 7.76 4.23
N LYS A 25 -2.08 8.38 3.69
CA LYS A 25 -1.13 9.20 4.44
C LYS A 25 -1.78 10.40 5.09
N GLU A 26 -2.72 11.06 4.41
CA GLU A 26 -3.49 12.17 4.99
C GLU A 26 -4.39 11.71 6.15
N ILE A 27 -4.93 10.50 6.07
CA ILE A 27 -5.83 9.94 7.09
C ILE A 27 -5.05 9.34 8.27
N ALA A 28 -4.07 8.48 7.99
CA ALA A 28 -3.25 7.79 8.98
C ALA A 28 -2.11 8.66 9.54
N GLY A 29 -1.73 9.73 8.82
CA GLY A 29 -0.76 10.71 9.28
C GLY A 29 0.70 10.38 8.95
N ASN A 30 1.54 10.29 9.97
CA ASN A 30 3.01 10.34 9.87
C ASN A 30 3.67 9.03 9.35
N HIS A 31 3.02 8.35 8.41
CA HIS A 31 3.55 7.16 7.77
C HIS A 31 4.30 7.51 6.49
N SER A 32 5.37 6.78 6.23
CA SER A 32 6.13 6.92 4.98
C SER A 32 5.39 6.23 3.83
N ASP A 33 5.56 6.74 2.61
CA ASP A 33 4.92 6.17 1.42
C ASP A 33 5.29 4.68 1.20
N ASP A 34 6.51 4.29 1.60
CA ASP A 34 6.96 2.89 1.55
C ASP A 34 6.21 1.99 2.54
N GLU A 35 6.01 2.47 3.77
CA GLU A 35 5.31 1.76 4.83
C GLU A 35 3.83 1.58 4.49
N ILE A 36 3.19 2.65 3.99
CA ILE A 36 1.81 2.59 3.49
C ILE A 36 1.72 1.62 2.31
N TYR A 37 2.67 1.64 1.38
CA TYR A 37 2.65 0.75 0.23
C TYR A 37 2.88 -0.72 0.60
N ALA A 38 3.74 -0.98 1.60
CA ALA A 38 3.92 -2.31 2.16
C ALA A 38 2.63 -2.83 2.80
N MET A 39 1.98 -2.02 3.64
CA MET A 39 0.66 -2.35 4.20
C MET A 39 -0.39 -2.54 3.11
N LEU A 40 -0.37 -1.70 2.07
CA LEU A 40 -1.27 -1.84 0.93
C LEU A 40 -1.10 -3.20 0.26
N LYS A 41 0.14 -3.67 0.07
CA LYS A 41 0.40 -5.02 -0.47
C LYS A 41 -0.14 -6.12 0.44
N GLU A 42 0.00 -5.97 1.74
CA GLU A 42 -0.52 -6.94 2.70
C GLU A 42 -2.06 -6.98 2.71
N CYS A 43 -2.71 -5.83 2.56
CA CYS A 43 -4.16 -5.71 2.39
C CYS A 43 -4.62 -5.92 0.94
N SER A 44 -3.89 -6.68 0.11
CA SER A 44 -4.28 -7.00 -1.27
C SER A 44 -4.59 -5.77 -2.16
N MET A 45 -3.84 -4.68 -1.98
CA MET A 45 -4.03 -3.36 -2.59
C MET A 45 -5.33 -2.64 -2.16
N ASP A 46 -5.93 -2.99 -1.01
CA ASP A 46 -7.13 -2.32 -0.50
C ASP A 46 -6.80 -1.05 0.29
N PRO A 47 -7.29 0.13 -0.15
CA PRO A 47 -6.99 1.40 0.50
C PRO A 47 -7.70 1.58 1.85
N ASN A 48 -8.91 1.05 1.99
CA ASN A 48 -9.75 1.26 3.15
C ASN A 48 -9.26 0.38 4.31
N GLU A 49 -8.95 -0.89 4.01
CA GLU A 49 -8.36 -1.82 4.97
C GLU A 49 -6.98 -1.32 5.43
N THR A 50 -6.15 -0.83 4.50
CA THR A 50 -4.84 -0.25 4.84
C THR A 50 -4.96 0.98 5.73
N ALA A 51 -5.83 1.93 5.38
CA ALA A 51 -6.05 3.13 6.20
C ALA A 51 -6.52 2.74 7.61
N GLN A 52 -7.51 1.86 7.73
CA GLN A 52 -7.98 1.40 9.03
C GLN A 52 -6.89 0.69 9.82
N LYS A 53 -6.13 -0.20 9.18
CA LYS A 53 -5.06 -0.95 9.85
C LYS A 53 -3.94 -0.03 10.36
N LEU A 54 -3.64 1.05 9.65
CA LEU A 54 -2.70 2.09 10.11
C LEU A 54 -3.30 2.98 11.21
N LEU A 55 -4.59 3.30 11.14
CA LEU A 55 -5.29 4.10 12.16
C LEU A 55 -5.46 3.37 13.51
N PHE A 56 -5.64 2.05 13.46
CA PHE A 56 -5.83 1.20 14.63
C PHE A 56 -4.54 0.51 15.09
N GLN A 57 -3.39 0.85 14.49
CA GLN A 57 -2.08 0.35 14.91
C GLN A 57 -1.55 1.04 16.17
#